data_AF-A0A3B9SVZ7-F1
#
_entry.id   AF-A0A3B9SVZ7-F1
#
_cell.length_a   1.000
_cell.length_b   1.000
_cell.length_c   1.000
_cell.angle_alpha   90.00
_cell.angle_beta   90.00
_cell.angle_gamma   90.00
#
_symmetry.space_group_name_H-M   'P 1'
#
loop_
_entity.id
_entity.type
_entity.pdbx_description
1 polymer ?
#
loop_
_entity_poly.entity_id
_entity_poly.type
_entity_poly.pdbx_seq_one_letter_code
_entity_poly.pdbx_strand_id
1 'polypeptide(L)'
;MKLATRAALVLILVVTGLFALGIFLVYSTQDRVLPKVQVDGIILGGLNKEEGQKVLLRLEEDLKSKSVVLRCQGKNWPLALNQVNFRLDAAAIMEEALAVGHTGSFFRRVRDIVQVWRKGHQVPLVITLNKEKIYQIMDKITKEVGFLPQDAAFQVLNDDTIMIIPAREGLGVNKQQAYHNLLASLNKKE
;
A
#
# COMPACT_ATOMS: atom_id res chain seq x y z
N MET A 1 29.90 -52.23 7.70
CA MET A 1 28.78 -51.47 7.08
C MET A 1 28.17 -50.37 7.95
N LYS A 2 27.92 -50.58 9.26
CA LYS A 2 27.25 -49.57 10.13
C LYS A 2 28.10 -48.33 10.47
N LEU A 3 29.44 -48.43 10.47
CA LEU A 3 30.34 -47.30 10.72
C LEU A 3 30.44 -46.34 9.51
N ALA A 4 30.57 -46.90 8.30
CA ALA A 4 30.64 -46.11 7.07
C ALA A 4 29.35 -45.32 6.79
N THR A 5 28.19 -45.90 7.11
CA THR A 5 26.89 -45.21 7.00
C THR A 5 26.73 -44.09 8.02
N ARG A 6 27.21 -44.27 9.26
CA ARG A 6 27.24 -43.20 10.27
C ARG A 6 28.19 -42.07 9.88
N ALA A 7 29.38 -42.40 9.36
CA ALA A 7 30.35 -41.41 8.89
C ALA A 7 29.81 -40.62 7.68
N ALA A 8 29.17 -41.29 6.72
CA ALA A 8 28.52 -40.63 5.59
C ALA A 8 27.38 -39.69 6.02
N LEU A 9 26.56 -40.10 6.99
CA LEU A 9 25.48 -39.26 7.52
C LEU A 9 26.04 -37.99 8.20
N VAL A 10 27.10 -38.13 9.01
CA VAL A 10 27.76 -36.99 9.65
C VAL A 10 28.35 -36.05 8.60
N LEU A 11 29.00 -36.58 7.55
CA LEU A 11 29.54 -35.78 6.47
C LEU A 11 28.46 -34.98 5.75
N ILE A 12 27.32 -35.59 5.43
CA ILE A 12 26.18 -34.90 4.81
C ILE A 12 25.66 -33.78 5.71
N LEU A 13 25.54 -34.03 7.01
CA LEU A 13 25.11 -33.02 7.99
C LEU A 13 26.08 -31.83 8.09
N VAL A 14 27.39 -32.11 8.06
CA VAL A 14 28.42 -31.07 8.07
C VAL A 14 28.40 -30.26 6.78
N VAL A 15 28.31 -30.90 5.62
CA VAL A 15 28.26 -30.22 4.31
C VAL A 15 27.01 -29.36 4.18
N THR A 16 25.84 -29.86 4.59
CA THR A 16 24.59 -29.09 4.59
C THR A 16 24.63 -27.94 5.59
N GLY A 17 25.23 -28.14 6.77
CA GLY A 17 25.45 -27.08 7.76
C GLY A 17 26.36 -25.97 7.24
N LEU A 18 27.49 -26.32 6.60
CA LEU A 18 28.41 -25.36 5.99
C LEU A 18 27.76 -24.60 4.81
N PHE A 19 26.95 -25.29 4.00
CA PHE A 19 26.22 -24.66 2.91
C PHE A 19 25.15 -23.68 3.42
N ALA A 20 24.39 -24.07 4.45
CA ALA A 20 23.42 -23.19 5.10
C ALA A 20 24.11 -21.98 5.76
N LEU A 21 25.28 -22.17 6.36
CA LEU A 21 26.09 -21.09 6.93
C LEU A 21 26.61 -20.13 5.84
N GLY A 22 27.06 -20.67 4.70
CA GLY A 22 27.50 -19.86 3.55
C GLY A 22 26.38 -18.99 2.99
N ILE A 23 25.18 -19.57 2.80
CA ILE A 23 23.98 -18.81 2.40
C ILE A 23 23.68 -17.74 3.45
N PHE A 24 23.67 -18.11 4.74
CA PHE A 24 23.42 -17.15 5.83
C PHE A 24 24.41 -15.99 5.82
N LEU A 25 25.71 -16.25 5.63
CA LEU A 25 26.72 -15.20 5.60
C LEU A 25 26.59 -14.30 4.37
N VAL A 26 26.33 -14.85 3.18
CA VAL A 26 26.16 -14.06 1.94
C VAL A 26 24.95 -13.12 2.05
N TYR A 27 23.81 -13.63 2.52
CA TYR A 27 22.61 -12.80 2.68
C TYR A 27 22.70 -11.87 3.89
N SER A 28 23.39 -12.26 4.96
CA SER A 28 23.59 -11.39 6.13
C SER A 28 24.61 -10.27 5.90
N THR A 29 25.44 -10.34 4.85
CA THR A 29 26.49 -9.35 4.56
C THR A 29 26.23 -8.53 3.29
N GLN A 30 25.43 -9.04 2.35
CA GLN A 30 24.95 -8.25 1.22
C GLN A 30 23.59 -7.66 1.58
N ASP A 31 23.45 -6.33 1.53
CA ASP A 31 22.19 -5.60 1.66
C ASP A 31 21.23 -5.90 0.48
N ARG A 32 20.85 -7.16 0.32
CA ARG A 32 20.00 -7.70 -0.74
C ARG A 32 18.75 -8.30 -0.15
N VAL A 33 17.63 -8.08 -0.83
CA VAL A 33 16.34 -8.63 -0.45
C VAL A 33 16.35 -10.16 -0.61
N LEU A 34 15.73 -10.89 0.31
CA LEU A 34 15.63 -12.35 0.23
C LEU A 34 14.91 -12.82 -1.06
N PRO A 35 15.29 -13.98 -1.62
CA PRO A 35 14.58 -14.57 -2.77
C PRO A 35 13.09 -14.77 -2.46
N LYS A 36 12.22 -14.64 -3.47
CA LYS A 36 10.74 -14.76 -3.35
C LYS A 36 10.05 -13.68 -2.50
N VAL A 37 10.75 -12.60 -2.18
CA VAL A 37 10.11 -11.37 -1.71
C VAL A 37 9.60 -10.58 -2.92
N GLN A 38 8.36 -10.10 -2.83
CA GLN A 38 7.69 -9.38 -3.91
C GLN A 38 6.74 -8.30 -3.38
N VAL A 39 6.41 -7.33 -4.23
CA VAL A 39 5.47 -6.23 -3.96
C VAL A 39 4.55 -6.06 -5.16
N ASP A 40 3.23 -6.04 -4.94
CA ASP A 40 2.17 -6.02 -5.98
C ASP A 40 2.46 -6.96 -7.19
N GLY A 41 2.98 -8.17 -6.93
CA GLY A 41 3.35 -9.15 -7.97
C GLY A 41 4.73 -8.95 -8.64
N ILE A 42 5.45 -7.89 -8.29
CA ILE A 42 6.82 -7.61 -8.77
C ILE A 42 7.84 -8.22 -7.82
N ILE A 43 8.74 -9.04 -8.35
CA ILE A 43 9.79 -9.71 -7.59
C ILE A 43 10.87 -8.68 -7.21
N LEU A 44 11.08 -8.50 -5.91
CA LEU A 44 12.18 -7.69 -5.35
C LEU A 44 13.37 -8.54 -4.90
N GLY A 45 13.17 -9.85 -4.76
CA GLY A 45 14.19 -10.76 -4.26
C GLY A 45 15.48 -10.73 -5.08
N GLY A 46 16.61 -10.64 -4.39
CA GLY A 46 17.95 -10.54 -4.96
C GLY A 46 18.41 -9.12 -5.29
N LEU A 47 17.51 -8.13 -5.29
CA LEU A 47 17.84 -6.74 -5.54
C LEU A 47 18.44 -6.08 -4.28
N ASN A 48 19.36 -5.15 -4.50
CA ASN A 48 19.79 -4.23 -3.44
C ASN A 48 18.83 -3.04 -3.31
N LYS A 49 19.08 -2.17 -2.33
CA LYS A 49 18.25 -0.98 -2.06
C LYS A 49 18.05 -0.09 -3.29
N GLU A 50 19.12 0.24 -4.02
CA GLU A 50 19.08 1.15 -5.17
C GLU A 50 18.39 0.52 -6.39
N GLU A 51 18.66 -0.76 -6.66
CA GLU A 51 18.04 -1.52 -7.74
C GLU A 51 16.53 -1.66 -7.51
N GLY A 52 16.13 -2.02 -6.29
CA GLY A 52 14.73 -2.13 -5.93
C GLY A 52 14.00 -0.79 -5.99
N GLN A 53 14.64 0.30 -5.56
CA GLN A 53 14.08 1.66 -5.73
C GLN A 53 13.85 2.02 -7.20
N LYS A 54 14.76 1.68 -8.11
CA LYS A 54 14.57 1.92 -9.56
C LYS A 54 13.38 1.13 -10.11
N VAL A 55 13.19 -0.12 -9.68
CA VAL A 55 12.04 -0.94 -10.07
C VAL A 55 10.74 -0.33 -9.56
N LEU A 56 10.74 0.12 -8.29
CA LEU A 56 9.58 0.77 -7.66
C LEU A 56 9.22 2.12 -8.30
N LEU A 57 10.21 2.89 -8.75
CA LEU A 57 9.96 4.14 -9.49
C LEU A 57 9.26 3.89 -10.83
N ARG A 58 9.64 2.84 -11.56
CA ARG A 58 8.94 2.43 -12.79
C ARG A 58 7.50 2.00 -12.49
N LEU A 59 7.31 1.21 -11.43
CA LEU A 59 5.97 0.86 -10.97
C LEU A 59 5.14 2.11 -10.61
N GLU A 60 5.74 3.11 -9.96
CA GLU A 60 5.07 4.37 -9.65
C GLU A 60 4.62 5.09 -10.92
N GLU A 61 5.45 5.16 -11.96
CA GLU A 61 5.08 5.76 -13.25
C GLU A 61 3.91 5.01 -13.92
N ASP A 62 3.97 3.67 -13.92
CA ASP A 62 2.90 2.83 -14.44
C ASP A 62 1.59 3.03 -13.67
N LEU A 63 1.65 3.16 -12.34
CA LEU A 63 0.49 3.41 -11.50
C LEU A 63 -0.05 4.84 -11.66
N LYS A 64 0.82 5.85 -11.82
CA LYS A 64 0.39 7.24 -12.07
C LYS A 64 -0.46 7.40 -13.33
N SER A 65 -0.24 6.55 -14.33
CA SER A 65 -1.03 6.52 -15.56
C SER A 65 -2.44 5.96 -15.35
N LYS A 66 -2.68 5.23 -14.25
CA LYS A 66 -3.99 4.63 -13.95
C LYS A 66 -4.94 5.65 -13.34
N SER A 67 -6.23 5.42 -13.58
CA SER A 67 -7.32 6.23 -13.04
C SER A 67 -8.25 5.36 -12.20
N VAL A 68 -8.75 5.93 -11.11
CA VAL A 68 -9.78 5.34 -10.25
C VAL A 68 -11.10 6.02 -10.57
N VAL A 69 -12.21 5.29 -10.57
CA VAL A 69 -13.53 5.89 -10.81
C VAL A 69 -14.23 6.12 -9.48
N LEU A 70 -14.49 7.38 -9.15
CA LEU A 70 -15.34 7.76 -8.04
C LEU A 70 -16.80 7.68 -8.47
N ARG A 71 -17.65 6.96 -7.73
CA ARG A 71 -19.08 6.83 -8.03
C ARG A 71 -19.92 7.41 -6.91
N CYS A 72 -20.86 8.28 -7.24
CA CYS A 72 -21.80 8.89 -6.30
C CYS A 72 -23.10 9.24 -7.02
N GLN A 73 -24.25 8.88 -6.43
CA GLN A 73 -25.59 9.20 -6.97
C GLN A 73 -25.76 8.80 -8.46
N GLY A 74 -25.23 7.64 -8.85
CA GLY A 74 -25.29 7.15 -10.24
C GLY A 74 -24.38 7.87 -11.25
N LYS A 75 -23.65 8.91 -10.82
CA LYS A 75 -22.63 9.60 -11.63
C LYS A 75 -21.24 9.03 -11.34
N ASN A 76 -20.36 9.12 -12.34
CA ASN A 76 -18.98 8.65 -12.28
C ASN A 76 -18.02 9.80 -12.56
N TRP A 77 -16.99 9.97 -11.72
CA TRP A 77 -15.90 10.92 -11.92
C TRP A 77 -14.58 10.15 -12.02
N PRO A 78 -13.91 10.16 -13.19
CA PRO A 78 -12.57 9.60 -13.30
C PRO A 78 -11.57 10.46 -12.53
N LEU A 79 -10.83 9.82 -11.63
CA LEU A 79 -9.75 10.40 -10.85
C LEU A 79 -8.42 9.82 -11.32
N ALA A 80 -7.64 10.61 -12.05
CA ALA A 80 -6.29 10.22 -12.42
C ALA A 80 -5.37 10.32 -11.20
N LEU A 81 -4.56 9.28 -10.95
CA LEU A 81 -3.67 9.25 -9.78
C LEU A 81 -2.60 10.36 -9.81
N ASN A 82 -2.21 10.81 -11.01
CA ASN A 82 -1.37 12.00 -11.19
C ASN A 82 -1.98 13.27 -10.58
N GLN A 83 -3.31 13.46 -10.66
CA GLN A 83 -3.97 14.67 -10.14
C GLN A 83 -3.84 14.80 -8.63
N VAL A 84 -3.73 13.68 -7.91
CA VAL A 84 -3.65 13.63 -6.44
C VAL A 84 -2.21 13.49 -5.93
N ASN A 85 -1.22 13.75 -6.79
CA ASN A 85 0.20 13.56 -6.48
C ASN A 85 0.48 12.17 -5.89
N PHE A 86 -0.03 11.12 -6.53
CA PHE A 86 0.29 9.75 -6.14
C PHE A 86 1.81 9.55 -6.11
N ARG A 87 2.29 9.05 -4.98
CA ARG A 87 3.69 8.67 -4.77
C ARG A 87 3.75 7.32 -4.09
N LEU A 88 4.75 6.55 -4.44
CA LEU A 88 5.04 5.27 -3.80
C LEU A 88 6.26 5.48 -2.90
N ASP A 89 6.16 5.06 -1.64
CA ASP A 89 7.28 5.18 -0.70
C ASP A 89 8.28 4.04 -0.95
N ALA A 90 9.08 4.23 -2.00
CA ALA A 90 10.07 3.24 -2.41
C ALA A 90 11.14 2.99 -1.33
N ALA A 91 11.39 3.97 -0.46
CA ALA A 91 12.33 3.81 0.64
C ALA A 91 11.76 2.89 1.71
N ALA A 92 10.52 3.15 2.16
CA ALA A 92 9.86 2.33 3.17
C ALA A 92 9.65 0.88 2.69
N ILE A 93 9.20 0.69 1.44
CA ILE A 93 9.00 -0.66 0.87
C ILE A 93 10.32 -1.43 0.81
N MET A 94 11.41 -0.80 0.37
CA MET A 94 12.72 -1.46 0.32
C MET A 94 13.30 -1.72 1.69
N GLU A 95 13.10 -0.83 2.65
CA GLU A 95 13.51 -1.04 4.03
C GLU A 95 12.79 -2.24 4.65
N GLU A 96 11.48 -2.36 4.45
CA GLU A 96 10.72 -3.52 4.90
C GLU A 96 11.18 -4.80 4.20
N ALA A 97 11.36 -4.77 2.87
CA ALA A 97 11.84 -5.90 2.09
C ALA A 97 13.22 -6.39 2.54
N LEU A 98 14.14 -5.46 2.87
CA LEU A 98 15.47 -5.77 3.37
C LEU A 98 15.47 -6.22 4.84
N ALA A 99 14.49 -5.80 5.63
CA ALA A 99 14.37 -6.21 7.02
C ALA A 99 13.95 -7.69 7.17
N VAL A 100 13.27 -8.26 6.17
CA VAL A 100 12.82 -9.65 6.16
C VAL A 100 14.02 -10.60 6.25
N GLY A 101 14.11 -11.35 7.35
CA GLY A 101 15.19 -12.31 7.61
C GLY A 101 16.53 -11.69 8.06
N HIS A 102 16.64 -10.37 8.12
CA HIS A 102 17.84 -9.66 8.60
C HIS A 102 17.65 -9.03 10.00
N THR A 103 16.42 -8.97 10.50
CA THR A 103 16.09 -8.35 11.80
C THR A 103 15.68 -9.37 12.86
N GLY A 104 15.90 -9.04 14.14
CA GLY A 104 15.58 -9.91 15.28
C GLY A 104 16.62 -10.97 15.62
N SER A 105 16.29 -11.85 16.57
CA SER A 105 17.15 -12.94 17.06
C SER A 105 17.43 -14.00 15.99
N PHE A 106 18.54 -14.74 16.12
CA PHE A 106 18.95 -15.79 15.17
C PHE A 106 17.83 -16.78 14.79
N PHE A 107 17.09 -17.30 15.79
CA PHE A 107 15.98 -18.24 15.54
C PHE A 107 14.82 -17.62 14.74
N ARG A 108 14.56 -16.31 14.88
CA ARG A 108 13.52 -15.62 14.11
C ARG A 108 13.97 -15.46 12.66
N ARG A 109 15.21 -15.02 12.43
CA ARG A 109 15.79 -14.89 11.09
C ARG A 109 15.72 -16.19 10.28
N VAL A 110 16.12 -17.31 10.88
CA VAL A 110 16.05 -18.63 10.23
C VAL A 110 14.60 -19.01 9.89
N ARG A 111 13.66 -18.77 10.81
CA ARG A 111 12.23 -19.04 10.55
C ARG A 111 11.70 -18.21 9.39
N ASP A 112 12.03 -16.92 9.37
CA ASP A 112 11.58 -16.00 8.32
C ASP A 112 12.12 -16.43 6.95
N ILE A 113 13.41 -16.79 6.87
CA ILE A 113 14.04 -17.32 5.66
C ILE A 113 13.30 -18.58 5.17
N VAL A 114 13.05 -19.54 6.05
CA VAL A 114 12.32 -20.78 5.70
C VAL A 114 10.89 -20.48 5.23
N GLN A 115 10.21 -19.55 5.88
CA GLN A 115 8.85 -19.15 5.53
C GLN A 115 8.81 -18.48 4.15
N VAL A 116 9.68 -17.50 3.90
CA VAL A 116 9.80 -16.83 2.61
C VAL A 116 10.15 -17.83 1.52
N TRP A 117 11.05 -18.79 1.79
CA TRP A 117 11.42 -19.79 0.79
C TRP A 117 10.27 -20.73 0.42
N ARG A 118 9.43 -21.10 1.40
CA ARG A 118 8.27 -21.98 1.20
C ARG A 118 7.07 -21.28 0.54
N LYS A 119 6.71 -20.09 1.02
CA LYS A 119 5.45 -19.41 0.66
C LYS A 119 5.64 -18.11 -0.13
N GLY A 120 6.87 -17.62 -0.25
CA GLY A 120 7.14 -16.24 -0.63
C GLY A 120 6.81 -15.27 0.51
N HIS A 121 7.15 -14.01 0.30
CA HIS A 121 6.75 -12.92 1.19
C HIS A 121 6.28 -11.73 0.37
N GLN A 122 5.08 -11.25 0.70
CA GLN A 122 4.46 -10.11 0.05
C GLN A 122 4.68 -8.89 0.94
N VAL A 123 5.46 -7.94 0.46
CA VAL A 123 5.65 -6.65 1.11
C VAL A 123 4.42 -5.78 0.81
N PRO A 124 3.81 -5.12 1.81
CA PRO A 124 2.69 -4.23 1.58
C PRO A 124 3.12 -3.03 0.74
N LEU A 125 2.23 -2.60 -0.15
CA LEU A 125 2.45 -1.38 -0.92
C LEU A 125 2.24 -0.17 0.02
N VAL A 126 3.25 0.69 0.12
CA VAL A 126 3.16 1.94 0.88
C VAL A 126 2.97 3.10 -0.10
N ILE A 127 1.77 3.66 -0.10
CA ILE A 127 1.38 4.76 -1.00
C ILE A 127 1.14 6.03 -0.21
N THR A 128 1.49 7.17 -0.81
CA THR A 128 1.21 8.50 -0.29
C THR A 128 0.38 9.29 -1.30
N LEU A 129 -0.67 9.92 -0.80
CA LEU A 129 -1.57 10.77 -1.58
C LEU A 129 -1.64 12.16 -0.95
N ASN A 130 -1.76 13.20 -1.77
CA ASN A 130 -2.01 14.54 -1.25
C ASN A 130 -3.48 14.67 -0.80
N LYS A 131 -3.68 14.77 0.51
CA LYS A 131 -4.99 14.82 1.16
C LYS A 131 -5.77 16.07 0.76
N GLU A 132 -5.09 17.21 0.66
CA GLU A 132 -5.71 18.50 0.32
C GLU A 132 -6.30 18.48 -1.09
N LYS A 133 -5.58 17.93 -2.06
CA LYS A 133 -6.05 17.78 -3.44
C LYS A 133 -7.25 16.85 -3.54
N ILE A 134 -7.24 15.74 -2.79
CA ILE A 134 -8.39 14.83 -2.73
C ILE A 134 -9.61 15.54 -2.15
N TYR A 135 -9.44 16.33 -1.09
CA TYR A 135 -10.53 17.09 -0.48
C TYR A 135 -11.10 18.13 -1.44
N GLN A 136 -10.25 18.82 -2.21
CA GLN A 136 -10.71 19.75 -3.24
C GLN A 136 -11.55 19.05 -4.33
N ILE A 137 -11.20 17.82 -4.70
CA ILE A 137 -11.98 17.03 -5.66
C ILE A 137 -13.33 16.62 -5.05
N MET A 138 -13.34 16.19 -3.79
CA MET A 138 -14.58 15.85 -3.08
C MET A 138 -15.49 17.07 -2.89
N ASP A 139 -14.93 18.26 -2.68
CA ASP A 139 -15.69 19.52 -2.60
C ASP A 139 -16.33 19.87 -3.95
N LYS A 140 -15.62 19.64 -5.07
CA LYS A 140 -16.19 19.82 -6.42
C LYS A 140 -17.34 18.85 -6.67
N ILE A 141 -17.15 17.57 -6.36
CA ILE A 141 -18.21 16.55 -6.47
C ILE A 141 -19.40 16.96 -5.60
N THR A 142 -19.17 17.38 -4.35
CA THR A 142 -20.23 17.83 -3.44
C THR A 142 -20.99 19.04 -3.99
N LYS A 143 -20.34 19.97 -4.70
CA LYS A 143 -21.05 21.08 -5.37
C LYS A 143 -21.89 20.63 -6.56
N GLU A 144 -21.51 19.54 -7.23
CA GLU A 144 -22.21 19.02 -8.41
C GLU A 144 -23.37 18.05 -8.10
N VAL A 145 -23.29 17.31 -6.98
CA VAL A 145 -24.35 16.38 -6.55
C VAL A 145 -25.02 16.75 -5.24
N GLY A 146 -24.39 17.59 -4.44
CA GLY A 146 -24.92 18.01 -3.15
C GLY A 146 -25.81 19.23 -3.25
N PHE A 147 -26.59 19.42 -2.20
CA PHE A 147 -27.33 20.65 -1.95
C PHE A 147 -26.87 21.16 -0.58
N LEU A 148 -26.69 22.47 -0.44
CA LEU A 148 -26.37 23.04 0.87
C LEU A 148 -27.60 22.92 1.79
N PRO A 149 -27.41 22.59 3.08
CA PRO A 149 -28.50 22.64 4.04
C PRO A 149 -29.01 24.09 4.15
N GLN A 150 -30.32 24.22 4.34
CA GLN A 150 -30.99 25.51 4.54
C GLN A 150 -31.85 25.42 5.80
N ASP A 151 -31.61 26.33 6.74
CA ASP A 151 -32.45 26.45 7.93
C ASP A 151 -33.80 27.08 7.59
N ALA A 152 -34.84 26.67 8.31
CA ALA A 152 -36.15 27.30 8.18
C ALA A 152 -36.09 28.74 8.71
N ALA A 153 -36.74 29.65 8.00
CA ALA A 153 -36.84 31.04 8.38
C ALA A 153 -38.24 31.58 8.07
N PHE A 154 -38.60 32.73 8.64
CA PHE A 154 -39.76 33.48 8.21
C PHE A 154 -39.31 34.89 7.80
N GLN A 155 -39.95 35.44 6.78
CA GLN A 155 -39.72 36.79 6.29
C GLN A 155 -41.04 37.55 6.35
N VAL A 156 -41.03 38.73 6.97
CA VAL A 156 -42.17 39.65 6.95
C VAL A 156 -42.04 40.54 5.72
N LEU A 157 -43.03 40.51 4.84
CA LEU A 157 -43.10 41.30 3.62
C LEU A 157 -43.67 42.70 3.90
N ASN A 158 -43.53 43.62 2.94
CA ASN A 158 -43.93 45.03 3.09
C ASN A 158 -45.46 45.22 3.27
N ASP A 159 -46.25 44.18 3.01
CA ASP A 159 -47.71 44.13 3.15
C ASP A 159 -48.17 43.40 4.43
N ASP A 160 -47.28 43.26 5.42
CA ASP A 160 -47.47 42.50 6.67
C ASP A 160 -47.73 41.00 6.47
N THR A 161 -47.49 40.46 5.26
CA THR A 161 -47.58 39.02 4.99
C THR A 161 -46.34 38.29 5.52
N ILE A 162 -46.55 37.18 6.23
CA ILE A 162 -45.47 36.30 6.70
C ILE A 162 -45.21 35.21 5.66
N MET A 163 -44.04 35.23 5.04
CA MET A 163 -43.55 34.18 4.15
C MET A 163 -42.70 33.18 4.92
N ILE A 164 -43.07 31.89 4.90
CA ILE A 164 -42.29 30.81 5.50
C ILE A 164 -41.30 30.26 4.47
N ILE A 165 -40.02 30.29 4.81
CA ILE A 165 -38.94 29.64 4.06
C ILE A 165 -38.71 28.26 4.71
N PRO A 166 -39.06 27.15 4.04
CA PRO A 166 -38.92 25.82 4.62
C PRO A 166 -37.46 25.42 4.76
N ALA A 167 -37.17 24.61 5.78
CA ALA A 167 -35.85 23.97 5.91
C ALA A 167 -35.62 22.94 4.79
N ARG A 168 -34.36 22.76 4.39
CA ARG A 168 -33.94 21.71 3.46
C ARG A 168 -32.70 21.00 4.00
N GLU A 169 -32.77 19.68 4.06
CA GLU A 169 -31.60 18.86 4.37
C GLU A 169 -30.56 18.96 3.26
N GLY A 170 -29.30 19.13 3.66
CA GLY A 170 -28.17 19.17 2.75
C GLY A 170 -27.63 17.78 2.45
N LEU A 171 -27.00 17.63 1.30
CA LEU A 171 -26.27 16.42 0.91
C LEU A 171 -24.80 16.78 0.68
N GLY A 172 -23.90 16.08 1.37
CA GLY A 172 -22.46 16.30 1.24
C GLY A 172 -21.66 15.00 1.34
N VAL A 173 -20.45 15.00 0.75
CA VAL A 173 -19.53 13.87 0.87
C VAL A 173 -18.80 13.93 2.21
N ASN A 174 -18.83 12.85 2.99
CA ASN A 174 -17.95 12.71 4.15
C ASN A 174 -16.50 12.52 3.67
N LYS A 175 -15.75 13.63 3.64
CA LYS A 175 -14.38 13.69 3.09
C LYS A 175 -13.40 12.76 3.81
N GLN A 176 -13.49 12.68 5.14
CA GLN A 176 -12.60 11.85 5.95
C GLN A 176 -12.83 10.36 5.64
N GLN A 177 -14.08 9.92 5.67
CA GLN A 177 -14.43 8.53 5.36
C GLN A 177 -14.09 8.17 3.91
N ALA A 178 -14.40 9.06 2.97
CA ALA A 178 -14.12 8.83 1.56
C ALA A 178 -12.61 8.73 1.27
N TYR A 179 -11.78 9.54 1.95
CA TYR A 179 -10.33 9.43 1.86
C TYR A 179 -9.81 8.10 2.40
N HIS A 180 -10.32 7.67 3.56
CA HIS A 180 -9.93 6.37 4.13
C HIS A 180 -10.32 5.19 3.23
N ASN A 181 -11.54 5.21 2.68
CA ASN A 181 -12.02 4.19 1.75
C ASN A 181 -11.20 4.16 0.44
N LEU A 182 -10.76 5.33 -0.04
CA LEU A 182 -9.89 5.43 -1.22
C LEU A 182 -8.53 4.78 -0.96
N LEU A 183 -7.88 5.09 0.16
CA LEU A 183 -6.61 4.47 0.54
C LEU A 183 -6.73 2.95 0.70
N ALA A 184 -7.79 2.49 1.36
CA ALA A 184 -8.04 1.06 1.56
C ALA A 184 -8.21 0.32 0.22
N SER A 185 -8.94 0.91 -0.73
CA SER A 185 -9.15 0.34 -2.07
C SER A 185 -7.86 0.28 -2.90
N LEU A 186 -6.91 1.18 -2.66
CA LEU A 186 -5.63 1.19 -3.36
C LEU A 186 -4.62 0.19 -2.76
N ASN A 187 -4.67 -0.06 -1.45
CA ASN A 187 -3.81 -1.05 -0.79
C ASN A 187 -4.34 -2.48 -0.91
N LYS A 188 -5.65 -2.66 -1.06
CA LYS A 188 -6.31 -3.95 -1.15
C LYS A 188 -6.61 -4.28 -2.61
N LYS A 189 -5.58 -4.70 -3.36
CA LYS A 189 -5.82 -5.47 -4.58
C LYS A 189 -5.97 -6.93 -4.18
N GLU A 190 -7.22 -7.41 -4.26
CA GLU A 190 -7.55 -8.83 -4.25
C GLU A 190 -6.94 -9.55 -5.46
#